data_AF-A0A2M7C774-F1
#
_entry.id   AF-A0A2M7C774-F1
#
_cell.length_a   1.000
_cell.length_b   1.000
_cell.length_c   1.000
_cell.angle_alpha   90.00
_cell.angle_beta   90.00
_cell.angle_gamma   90.00
#
_symmetry.space_group_name_H-M   'P 1'
#
loop_
_entity.id
_entity.type
_entity.pdbx_description
1 polymer ?
#
loop_
_entity_poly.entity_id
_entity_poly.type
_entity_poly.pdbx_seq_one_letter_code
_entity_poly.pdbx_strand_id
1 'polypeptide(L)'
;MLASGAVGTSVIENFLLSADCKSTLSAVKAFGAGVKRKGSTVTVSGAKFSSPAKAVDCGNSGTTVRLLAGFAAGRGVKAVFTGDESLSQRPMKRVTEPLKLMGASITCKNGRLPMKLKNAPLHGINYTMPVASAQVKSALLLAALGASDEMRINEKIISR
;
A
#
# COMPACT_ATOMS: atom_id res chain seq x y z
N MET A 1 -0.15 -8.37 2.61
CA MET A 1 0.72 -7.51 1.77
C MET A 1 2.17 -7.97 1.81
N LEU A 2 2.82 -8.11 2.97
CA LEU A 2 4.20 -8.63 3.01
C LEU A 2 4.31 -10.03 2.39
N ALA A 3 3.43 -10.95 2.79
CA ALA A 3 3.34 -12.29 2.22
C ALA A 3 3.21 -12.32 0.68
N SER A 4 2.51 -11.35 0.07
CA SER A 4 2.32 -11.33 -1.38
C SER A 4 3.59 -10.95 -2.16
N GLY A 5 4.54 -10.29 -1.51
CA GLY A 5 5.81 -9.92 -2.13
C GLY A 5 7.02 -10.64 -1.57
N ALA A 6 6.83 -11.65 -0.71
CA ALA A 6 7.89 -12.50 -0.17
C ALA A 6 8.23 -13.64 -1.14
N VAL A 7 9.39 -14.28 -0.95
CA VAL A 7 9.72 -15.51 -1.66
C VAL A 7 9.04 -16.70 -0.97
N GLY A 8 8.39 -17.56 -1.76
CA GLY A 8 7.73 -18.76 -1.24
C GLY A 8 6.26 -18.56 -0.88
N THR A 9 5.77 -19.41 0.03
CA THR A 9 4.36 -19.43 0.44
C THR A 9 4.23 -19.11 1.92
N SER A 10 3.34 -18.19 2.27
CA SER A 10 2.96 -17.89 3.65
C SER A 10 1.58 -18.47 3.96
N VAL A 11 1.45 -19.11 5.12
CA VAL A 11 0.17 -19.56 5.66
C VAL A 11 -0.21 -18.63 6.81
N ILE A 12 -1.40 -18.03 6.71
CA ILE A 12 -1.94 -17.10 7.69
C ILE A 12 -3.15 -17.77 8.33
N GLU A 13 -3.01 -18.17 9.59
CA GLU A 13 -4.07 -18.74 10.39
C GLU A 13 -4.85 -17.65 11.12
N ASN A 14 -6.08 -17.98 11.57
CA ASN A 14 -6.97 -17.03 12.27
C ASN A 14 -7.16 -15.70 11.51
N PHE A 15 -7.21 -15.77 10.18
CA PHE A 15 -7.36 -14.60 9.34
C PHE A 15 -8.72 -13.93 9.57
N LEU A 16 -8.71 -12.67 9.96
CA LEU A 16 -9.92 -11.87 10.13
C LEU A 16 -10.64 -11.69 8.79
N LEU A 17 -11.89 -12.15 8.71
CA LEU A 17 -12.71 -12.10 7.48
C LEU A 17 -13.55 -10.82 7.35
N SER A 18 -12.94 -9.67 7.64
CA SER A 18 -13.59 -8.37 7.45
C SER A 18 -13.64 -7.96 5.98
N ALA A 19 -14.49 -6.97 5.65
CA ALA A 19 -14.54 -6.38 4.31
C ALA A 19 -13.17 -5.81 3.89
N ASP A 20 -12.50 -5.10 4.79
CA ASP A 20 -11.16 -4.54 4.59
C ASP A 20 -10.11 -5.60 4.27
N CYS A 21 -10.10 -6.69 5.03
CA CYS A 21 -9.19 -7.80 4.79
C CYS A 21 -9.46 -8.49 3.44
N LYS A 22 -10.74 -8.62 3.03
CA LYS A 22 -11.12 -9.13 1.72
C LYS A 22 -10.65 -8.20 0.59
N SER A 23 -10.80 -6.88 0.74
CA SER A 23 -10.26 -5.90 -0.20
C SER A 23 -8.75 -6.03 -0.34
N THR A 24 -8.02 -6.20 0.78
CA THR A 24 -6.56 -6.46 0.73
C THR A 24 -6.22 -7.73 -0.04
N LEU A 25 -6.95 -8.84 0.18
CA LEU A 25 -6.71 -10.09 -0.56
C LEU A 25 -6.97 -9.93 -2.06
N SER A 26 -8.06 -9.28 -2.45
CA SER A 26 -8.36 -8.99 -3.86
C SER A 26 -7.30 -8.09 -4.48
N ALA A 27 -6.85 -7.07 -3.76
CA ALA A 27 -5.84 -6.15 -4.24
C ALA A 27 -4.49 -6.84 -4.48
N VAL A 28 -3.98 -7.63 -3.53
CA VAL A 28 -2.69 -8.33 -3.73
C VAL A 28 -2.75 -9.39 -4.82
N LYS A 29 -3.92 -10.01 -5.06
CA LYS A 29 -4.15 -10.87 -6.23
C LYS A 29 -3.98 -10.09 -7.54
N ALA A 30 -4.52 -8.87 -7.62
CA ALA A 30 -4.40 -8.02 -8.80
C ALA A 30 -2.93 -7.67 -9.12
N PHE A 31 -2.07 -7.59 -8.10
CA PHE A 31 -0.63 -7.40 -8.25
C PHE A 31 0.15 -8.70 -8.55
N GLY A 32 -0.53 -9.84 -8.68
CA GLY A 32 0.04 -11.11 -9.16
C GLY A 32 0.23 -12.19 -8.10
N ALA A 33 -0.10 -11.94 -6.83
CA ALA A 33 0.07 -12.97 -5.79
C ALA A 33 -0.99 -14.07 -5.88
N GLY A 34 -0.57 -15.32 -5.69
CA GLY A 34 -1.50 -16.44 -5.54
C GLY A 34 -2.15 -16.40 -4.18
N VAL A 35 -3.48 -16.43 -4.10
CA VAL A 35 -4.20 -16.41 -2.82
C VAL A 35 -5.29 -17.47 -2.82
N LYS A 36 -5.14 -18.45 -1.93
CA LYS A 36 -6.13 -19.50 -1.63
C LYS A 36 -6.66 -19.31 -0.21
N ARG A 37 -7.91 -19.67 0.02
CA ARG A 37 -8.54 -19.56 1.35
C ARG A 37 -9.34 -20.81 1.66
N LYS A 38 -9.20 -21.33 2.87
CA LYS A 38 -9.99 -22.42 3.45
C LYS A 38 -10.42 -22.02 4.86
N GLY A 39 -11.71 -21.70 5.05
CA GLY A 39 -12.19 -21.14 6.31
C GLY A 39 -11.52 -19.82 6.67
N SER A 40 -10.93 -19.76 7.87
CA SER A 40 -10.11 -18.65 8.40
C SER A 40 -8.62 -18.79 8.07
N THR A 41 -8.20 -19.82 7.32
CA THR A 41 -6.82 -19.96 6.86
C THR A 41 -6.67 -19.39 5.46
N VAL A 42 -5.67 -18.52 5.27
CA VAL A 42 -5.31 -17.95 3.98
C VAL A 42 -3.89 -18.38 3.63
N THR A 43 -3.73 -18.98 2.46
CA THR A 43 -2.43 -19.31 1.88
C THR A 43 -2.10 -18.28 0.80
N VAL A 44 -1.00 -17.57 0.96
CA VAL A 44 -0.50 -16.58 0.00
C VAL A 44 0.81 -17.09 -0.59
N SER A 45 0.80 -17.39 -1.89
CA SER A 45 2.02 -17.63 -2.65
C SER A 45 2.54 -16.28 -3.15
N GLY A 46 3.69 -15.87 -2.62
CA GLY A 46 4.34 -14.64 -3.00
C GLY A 46 4.81 -14.69 -4.46
N ALA A 47 4.81 -13.53 -5.10
CA ALA A 47 5.20 -13.39 -6.50
C ALA A 47 6.02 -12.11 -6.70
N LYS A 48 6.66 -12.00 -7.87
CA LYS A 48 7.17 -10.71 -8.32
C LYS A 48 5.96 -9.77 -8.46
N PHE A 49 5.93 -8.75 -7.62
CA PHE A 49 4.87 -7.76 -7.61
C PHE A 49 4.82 -7.07 -8.98
N SER A 50 3.66 -7.10 -9.63
CA SER A 50 3.50 -6.72 -11.04
C SER A 50 2.46 -5.63 -11.21
N SER A 51 2.56 -4.84 -12.29
CA SER A 51 1.60 -3.76 -12.54
C SER A 51 0.24 -4.35 -12.96
N PRO A 52 -0.85 -4.15 -12.19
CA PRO A 52 -2.18 -4.60 -12.58
C PRO A 52 -2.65 -3.94 -13.88
N ALA A 53 -3.34 -4.70 -14.73
CA ALA A 53 -3.92 -4.20 -15.98
C ALA A 53 -5.18 -3.34 -15.78
N LYS A 54 -5.91 -3.59 -14.68
CA LYS A 54 -7.14 -2.88 -14.30
C LYS A 54 -6.92 -2.05 -13.04
N ALA A 55 -7.85 -1.13 -12.75
CA ALA A 55 -7.86 -0.43 -11.48
C ALA A 55 -8.00 -1.42 -10.31
N VAL A 56 -7.29 -1.14 -9.21
CA VAL A 56 -7.31 -1.90 -7.97
C VAL A 56 -8.35 -1.28 -7.04
N ASP A 57 -9.49 -1.95 -6.95
CA ASP A 57 -10.55 -1.56 -6.04
C ASP A 57 -10.20 -1.93 -4.59
N CYS A 58 -10.12 -0.92 -3.74
CA CYS A 58 -9.83 -1.07 -2.32
C CYS A 58 -11.12 -1.14 -1.46
N GLY A 59 -12.30 -1.10 -2.06
CA GLY A 59 -13.59 -1.01 -1.36
C GLY A 59 -13.64 0.25 -0.47
N ASN A 60 -14.03 0.09 0.79
CA ASN A 60 -14.02 1.18 1.79
C ASN A 60 -12.72 1.23 2.64
N SER A 61 -11.72 0.43 2.30
CA SER A 61 -10.57 0.22 3.17
C SER A 61 -9.49 1.28 2.99
N GLY A 62 -9.52 2.28 3.86
CA GLY A 62 -8.48 3.31 3.95
C GLY A 62 -7.09 2.73 4.25
N THR A 63 -7.04 1.69 5.09
CA THR A 63 -5.80 0.97 5.41
C THR A 63 -5.24 0.27 4.17
N THR A 64 -6.09 -0.42 3.40
CA THR A 64 -5.67 -1.12 2.18
C THR A 64 -5.01 -0.14 1.21
N VAL A 65 -5.69 0.93 0.84
CA VAL A 65 -5.17 1.84 -0.19
C VAL A 65 -3.89 2.58 0.24
N ARG A 66 -3.80 3.01 1.51
CA ARG A 66 -2.63 3.77 1.98
C ARG A 66 -1.38 2.90 2.07
N LEU A 67 -1.49 1.71 2.66
CA LEU A 67 -0.35 0.80 2.79
C LEU A 67 0.07 0.24 1.42
N LEU A 68 -0.91 -0.09 0.58
CA LEU A 68 -0.64 -0.65 -0.74
C LEU A 68 -0.04 0.37 -1.69
N ALA A 69 -0.39 1.65 -1.57
CA ALA A 69 0.26 2.72 -2.33
C ALA A 69 1.77 2.80 -2.03
N GLY A 70 2.15 2.76 -0.75
CA GLY A 70 3.56 2.73 -0.34
C GLY A 70 4.26 1.47 -0.82
N PHE A 71 3.66 0.30 -0.60
CA PHE A 71 4.24 -0.98 -1.03
C PHE A 71 4.41 -1.07 -2.54
N ALA A 72 3.41 -0.64 -3.32
CA ALA A 72 3.48 -0.61 -4.78
C ALA A 72 4.54 0.37 -5.29
N ALA A 73 4.68 1.54 -4.67
CA ALA A 73 5.72 2.50 -5.01
C ALA A 73 7.11 1.90 -4.76
N GLY A 74 7.34 1.28 -3.60
CA GLY A 74 8.60 0.58 -3.27
C GLY A 74 8.90 -0.61 -4.19
N ARG A 75 7.90 -1.20 -4.85
CA ARG A 75 8.12 -2.26 -5.84
C ARG A 75 8.30 -1.75 -7.26
N GLY A 76 8.28 -0.43 -7.48
CA GLY A 76 8.46 0.16 -8.81
C GLY A 76 7.37 -0.24 -9.80
N VAL A 77 6.14 -0.48 -9.34
CA VAL A 77 5.01 -0.86 -10.21
C VAL A 77 4.08 0.30 -10.49
N LYS A 78 3.29 0.19 -11.57
CA LYS A 78 2.23 1.12 -11.94
C LYS A 78 0.90 0.59 -11.41
N ALA A 79 0.03 1.48 -10.94
CA ALA A 79 -1.32 1.11 -10.53
C ALA A 79 -2.29 2.29 -10.59
N VAL A 80 -3.58 1.99 -10.69
CA VAL A 80 -4.65 2.94 -10.40
C VAL A 80 -5.43 2.39 -9.23
N PHE A 81 -5.57 3.16 -8.16
CA PHE A 81 -6.31 2.77 -6.97
C PHE A 81 -7.68 3.46 -6.98
N THR A 82 -8.73 2.68 -6.73
CA THR A 82 -10.12 3.13 -6.61
C THR A 82 -10.73 2.64 -5.31
N GLY A 83 -11.93 3.11 -5.00
CA GLY A 83 -12.72 2.67 -3.86
C GLY A 83 -14.17 3.10 -4.03
N ASP A 84 -15.00 2.77 -3.04
CA ASP A 84 -16.40 3.20 -3.00
C ASP A 84 -16.55 4.72 -2.85
N GLU A 85 -17.78 5.22 -2.81
CA GLU A 85 -18.06 6.65 -2.68
C GLU A 85 -17.47 7.22 -1.38
N SER A 86 -17.54 6.47 -0.28
CA SER A 86 -17.04 6.89 1.03
C SER A 86 -15.53 7.05 1.01
N LEU A 87 -14.79 6.04 0.57
CA LEU A 87 -13.34 6.05 0.50
C LEU A 87 -12.84 7.11 -0.48
N SER A 88 -13.56 7.31 -1.59
CA SER A 88 -13.21 8.30 -2.61
C SER A 88 -13.28 9.75 -2.10
N GLN A 89 -14.06 10.03 -1.06
CA GLN A 89 -14.05 11.36 -0.41
C GLN A 89 -12.92 11.55 0.60
N ARG A 90 -12.26 10.48 1.05
CA ARG A 90 -11.24 10.55 2.10
C ARG A 90 -9.95 11.19 1.58
N PRO A 91 -9.30 12.07 2.35
CA PRO A 91 -8.04 12.68 1.94
C PRO A 91 -6.91 11.62 1.89
N MET A 92 -6.17 11.64 0.79
CA MET A 92 -4.98 10.82 0.56
C MET A 92 -3.68 11.62 0.62
N LYS A 93 -3.74 12.96 0.73
CA LYS A 93 -2.56 13.83 0.81
C LYS A 93 -1.54 13.40 1.86
N ARG A 94 -2.01 13.00 3.05
CA ARG A 94 -1.14 12.54 4.15
C ARG A 94 -0.22 11.37 3.81
N VAL A 95 -0.61 10.51 2.87
CA VAL A 95 0.25 9.43 2.37
C VAL A 95 0.94 9.80 1.07
N THR A 96 0.26 10.53 0.17
CA THR A 96 0.82 10.83 -1.15
C THR A 96 1.89 11.89 -1.13
N GLU A 97 1.81 12.89 -0.25
CA GLU A 97 2.81 13.95 -0.12
C GLU A 97 4.17 13.39 0.31
N PRO A 98 4.31 12.62 1.40
CA PRO A 98 5.61 12.07 1.76
C PRO A 98 6.11 11.03 0.77
N LEU A 99 5.23 10.23 0.14
CA LEU A 99 5.66 9.34 -0.95
C LEU A 99 6.21 10.12 -2.15
N LYS A 100 5.62 11.28 -2.50
CA LYS A 100 6.17 12.16 -3.55
C LYS A 100 7.52 12.76 -3.16
N LEU A 101 7.73 13.09 -1.88
CA LEU A 101 9.04 13.53 -1.39
C LEU A 101 10.10 12.44 -1.54
N MET A 102 9.72 11.16 -1.41
CA MET A 102 10.60 10.02 -1.73
C MET A 102 10.82 9.81 -3.24
N GLY A 103 10.17 10.59 -4.12
CA GLY A 103 10.27 10.45 -5.58
C GLY A 103 9.10 9.73 -6.25
N ALA A 104 8.08 9.28 -5.50
CA ALA A 104 6.95 8.56 -6.08
C ALA A 104 6.16 9.43 -7.06
N SER A 105 5.91 8.92 -8.27
CA SER A 105 5.10 9.60 -9.28
C SER A 105 3.61 9.31 -9.07
N ILE A 106 2.96 10.15 -8.27
CA ILE A 106 1.55 9.99 -7.88
C ILE A 106 0.69 11.17 -8.38
N THR A 107 -0.41 10.86 -9.07
CA THR A 107 -1.40 11.85 -9.52
C THR A 107 -2.80 11.50 -9.01
N CYS A 108 -3.50 12.46 -8.43
CA CYS A 108 -4.88 12.34 -7.97
C CYS A 108 -5.57 13.71 -8.02
N LYS A 109 -6.88 13.74 -8.27
CA LYS A 109 -7.67 14.98 -8.26
C LYS A 109 -7.97 15.37 -6.81
N ASN A 110 -7.66 16.61 -6.44
CA ASN A 110 -7.91 17.17 -5.10
C ASN A 110 -7.38 16.32 -3.92
N GLY A 111 -6.36 15.48 -4.16
CA GLY A 111 -5.80 14.58 -3.15
C GLY A 111 -6.75 13.44 -2.72
N ARG A 112 -7.61 12.96 -3.62
CA ARG A 112 -8.62 11.92 -3.40
C ARG A 112 -8.51 10.77 -4.43
N LEU A 113 -9.16 9.65 -4.17
CA LEU A 113 -9.28 8.59 -5.19
C LEU A 113 -10.24 9.02 -6.32
N PRO A 114 -10.09 8.51 -7.55
CA PRO A 114 -9.05 7.62 -8.02
C PRO A 114 -7.64 8.23 -8.01
N MET A 115 -6.65 7.40 -7.66
CA MET A 115 -5.24 7.81 -7.62
C MET A 115 -4.39 6.92 -8.53
N LYS A 116 -3.57 7.55 -9.36
CA LYS A 116 -2.66 6.86 -10.27
C LYS A 116 -1.22 6.95 -9.75
N LEU A 117 -0.56 5.80 -9.69
CA LEU A 117 0.85 5.62 -9.40
C LEU A 117 1.55 5.18 -10.69
N LYS A 118 2.62 5.87 -11.06
CA LYS A 118 3.52 5.45 -12.13
C LYS A 118 4.80 4.86 -11.53
N ASN A 119 5.50 4.04 -12.32
CA ASN A 119 6.85 3.59 -11.99
C ASN A 119 7.78 4.80 -12.00
N ALA A 120 8.49 4.99 -10.90
CA ALA A 120 9.53 5.99 -10.70
C ALA A 120 10.51 5.44 -9.64
N PRO A 121 11.81 5.80 -9.70
CA PRO A 121 12.75 5.46 -8.64
C PRO A 121 12.35 6.13 -7.32
N LEU A 122 12.65 5.48 -6.20
CA LEU A 122 12.47 6.04 -4.86
C LEU A 122 13.82 6.23 -4.17
N HIS A 123 13.88 7.29 -3.36
CA HIS A 123 15.00 7.64 -2.52
C HIS A 123 14.56 7.67 -1.06
N GLY A 124 15.49 7.31 -0.17
CA GLY A 124 15.30 7.50 1.26
C GLY A 124 15.26 8.98 1.61
N ILE A 125 14.44 9.35 2.60
CA ILE A 125 14.35 10.72 3.10
C ILE A 125 14.43 10.72 4.62
N ASN A 126 14.83 11.87 5.19
CA ASN A 126 14.66 12.13 6.61
C ASN A 126 13.33 12.87 6.83
N TYR A 127 12.30 12.14 7.23
CA TYR A 127 10.93 12.64 7.32
C TYR A 127 10.47 12.79 8.77
N THR A 128 10.27 14.03 9.20
CA THR A 128 9.62 14.34 10.48
C THR A 128 8.11 14.41 10.28
N MET A 129 7.38 13.48 10.89
CA MET A 129 5.93 13.40 10.76
C MET A 129 5.26 14.61 11.42
N PRO A 130 4.49 15.43 10.67
CA PRO A 130 3.80 16.59 11.24
C PRO A 130 2.64 16.17 12.15
N VAL A 131 2.03 15.01 11.86
CA VAL A 131 0.94 14.41 12.64
C VAL A 131 1.21 12.92 12.77
N ALA A 132 1.07 12.38 13.99
CA ALA A 132 1.20 10.95 14.25
C ALA A 132 0.13 10.16 13.47
N SER A 133 0.55 9.14 12.73
CA SER A 133 -0.33 8.27 11.96
C SER A 133 0.36 6.95 11.61
N ALA A 134 -0.12 5.85 12.22
CA ALA A 134 0.44 4.52 11.99
C ALA A 134 0.36 4.09 10.51
N GLN A 135 -0.70 4.51 9.81
CA GLN A 135 -0.90 4.22 8.40
C GLN A 135 0.12 4.94 7.50
N VAL A 136 0.41 6.22 7.78
CA VAL A 136 1.42 6.98 7.02
C VAL A 136 2.80 6.39 7.27
N LYS A 137 3.15 6.17 8.55
CA LYS A 137 4.43 5.55 8.92
C LYS A 137 4.63 4.21 8.22
N SER A 138 3.66 3.32 8.32
CA SER A 138 3.73 1.99 7.71
C SER A 138 3.82 2.05 6.19
N ALA A 139 3.11 2.97 5.53
CA ALA A 139 3.21 3.15 4.08
C ALA A 139 4.62 3.58 3.65
N LEU A 140 5.25 4.52 4.39
CA LEU A 140 6.61 4.97 4.09
C LEU A 140 7.65 3.87 4.34
N LEU A 141 7.52 3.11 5.42
CA LEU A 141 8.39 1.96 5.69
C LEU A 141 8.28 0.90 4.59
N LEU A 142 7.06 0.62 4.12
CA LEU A 142 6.84 -0.32 3.01
C LEU A 142 7.43 0.20 1.68
N ALA A 143 7.38 1.51 1.44
CA ALA A 143 7.99 2.13 0.26
C ALA A 143 9.53 2.09 0.33
N ALA A 144 10.10 2.30 1.52
CA ALA A 144 11.54 2.30 1.75
C ALA A 144 12.21 0.94 1.44
N LEU A 145 11.45 -0.17 1.44
CA LEU A 145 11.96 -1.50 1.06
C LEU A 145 12.49 -1.57 -0.39
N GLY A 146 12.19 -0.59 -1.24
CA GLY A 146 12.81 -0.47 -2.57
C GLY A 146 13.33 0.93 -2.89
N ALA A 147 13.65 1.72 -1.86
CA ALA A 147 14.37 2.97 -2.03
C ALA A 147 15.88 2.70 -2.15
N SER A 148 16.62 3.58 -2.85
CA SER A 148 18.08 3.46 -3.00
C SER A 148 18.89 3.89 -1.77
N ASP A 149 18.30 4.74 -0.92
CA ASP A 149 18.99 5.42 0.18
C ASP A 149 18.28 5.16 1.51
N GLU A 150 18.97 5.46 2.62
CA GLU A 150 18.42 5.29 3.97
C GLU A 150 17.18 6.17 4.21
N MET A 151 16.10 5.55 4.70
CA MET A 151 14.90 6.25 5.15
C MET A 151 14.92 6.41 6.68
N ARG A 152 14.75 7.64 7.16
CA ARG A 152 14.56 7.94 8.59
C ARG A 152 13.20 8.57 8.83
N ILE A 153 12.44 8.06 9.79
CA ILE A 153 11.13 8.60 10.17
C ILE A 153 11.23 9.08 11.62
N ASN A 154 11.00 10.37 11.85
CA ASN A 154 10.95 10.95 13.20
C ASN A 154 9.51 11.26 13.58
N GLU A 155 9.11 10.84 14.77
CA GLU A 155 7.79 11.09 15.34
C GLU A 155 7.91 11.96 16.59
N LYS A 156 7.15 13.07 16.66
CA LYS A 156 7.06 13.89 17.88
C LYS A 156 6.21 13.23 18.96
N ILE A 157 5.21 12.46 18.54
CA ILE A 157 4.27 11.72 19.38
C ILE A 157 4.11 10.34 18.75
N ILE A 158 4.06 9.31 19.58
CA ILE A 158 3.92 7.91 19.14
C ILE A 158 2.64 7.74 18.31
N SER A 159 2.78 7.25 17.08
CA SER A 159 1.62 6.79 16.31
C SER A 159 1.00 5.55 16.93
N ARG A 160 -0.32 5.57 17.07
CA ARG A 160 -1.16 4.41 17.44
C ARG A 160 -2.11 4.07 16.29
#